data_AF-A0A2T6LB32-F1
#
_entry.id   AF-A0A2T6LB32-F1
#
_cell.length_a   1.000
_cell.length_b   1.000
_cell.length_c   1.000
_cell.angle_alpha   90.00
_cell.angle_beta   90.00
_cell.angle_gamma   90.00
#
_symmetry.space_group_name_H-M   'P 1'
#
loop_
_entity.id
_entity.type
_entity.pdbx_description
1 polymer ?
#
loop_
_entity_poly.entity_id
_entity_poly.type
_entity_poly.pdbx_seq_one_letter_code
_entity_poly.pdbx_strand_id
1 'polypeptide(L)'
;MNNVEPIPHDTAGESECEHALKHLYEYLDSEMTPDDEQRMRAHVAHCSPCLAELSVEDLVKQLVRRSCSERAPDTLRIRIHEQLTVMSVAE
;
A
#
# COMPACT_ATOMS: atom_id res chain seq x y z
N MET A 1 10.50 -25.68 9.55
CA MET A 1 9.15 -25.32 9.07
C MET A 1 8.87 -23.91 9.59
N ASN A 2 8.94 -22.90 8.74
CA ASN A 2 8.87 -21.50 9.18
C ASN A 2 7.41 -21.12 9.45
N ASN A 3 7.12 -20.82 10.71
CA ASN A 3 5.80 -20.42 11.19
C ASN A 3 5.64 -18.92 11.01
N VAL A 4 5.24 -18.49 9.81
CA VAL A 4 4.82 -17.11 9.55
C VAL A 4 3.44 -16.95 10.18
N GLU A 5 3.25 -15.91 11.00
CA GLU A 5 1.94 -15.62 11.58
C GLU A 5 1.00 -15.10 10.49
N PRO A 6 -0.19 -15.71 10.31
CA PRO A 6 -1.15 -15.27 9.31
C PRO A 6 -1.58 -13.81 9.52
N ILE A 7 -1.80 -13.10 8.41
CA ILE A 7 -2.50 -11.82 8.42
C ILE A 7 -3.91 -12.08 9.00
N PRO A 8 -4.48 -11.22 9.85
CA PRO A 8 -5.73 -11.51 10.55
C PRO A 8 -6.87 -11.26 9.55
N HIS A 9 -7.58 -12.32 9.20
CA HIS A 9 -8.66 -12.25 8.24
C HIS A 9 -10.01 -12.33 8.97
N ASP A 10 -10.95 -11.46 8.61
CA ASP A 10 -12.34 -11.49 9.11
C ASP A 10 -13.17 -12.64 8.48
N THR A 11 -12.61 -13.33 7.48
CA THR A 11 -13.29 -14.37 6.69
C THR A 11 -12.59 -15.72 6.81
N ALA A 12 -13.25 -16.67 7.48
CA ALA A 12 -12.74 -18.03 7.69
C ALA A 12 -12.75 -18.82 6.36
N GLY A 13 -11.59 -18.96 5.72
CA GLY A 13 -11.39 -19.90 4.60
C GLY A 13 -10.50 -19.45 3.45
N GLU A 14 -10.11 -18.17 3.37
CA GLU A 14 -9.18 -17.69 2.34
C GLU A 14 -7.75 -18.18 2.63
N SER A 15 -7.02 -18.61 1.60
CA SER A 15 -5.59 -18.93 1.72
C SER A 15 -4.76 -17.65 1.88
N GLU A 16 -3.59 -17.72 2.54
CA GLU A 16 -2.72 -16.53 2.71
C GLU A 16 -2.39 -15.84 1.38
N CYS A 17 -2.19 -16.62 0.32
CA CYS A 17 -1.93 -16.08 -1.02
C CYS A 17 -3.17 -15.37 -1.60
N GLU A 18 -4.36 -15.94 -1.43
CA GLU A 18 -5.62 -15.33 -1.90
C GLU A 18 -5.86 -13.99 -1.21
N HIS A 19 -5.64 -13.94 0.10
CA HIS A 19 -5.71 -12.68 0.83
C HIS A 19 -4.64 -11.68 0.37
N ALA A 20 -3.39 -12.13 0.21
CA ALA A 20 -2.31 -11.27 -0.24
C ALA A 20 -2.62 -10.63 -1.61
N LEU A 21 -3.23 -11.38 -2.52
CA LEU A 21 -3.65 -10.89 -3.83
C LEU A 21 -4.84 -9.92 -3.74
N LYS A 22 -5.80 -10.21 -2.86
CA LYS A 22 -6.97 -9.35 -2.63
C LYS A 22 -6.60 -7.98 -2.06
N HIS A 23 -5.61 -7.94 -1.16
CA HIS A 23 -5.14 -6.72 -0.49
C HIS A 23 -3.84 -6.15 -1.08
N LEU A 24 -3.45 -6.60 -2.28
CA LEU A 24 -2.21 -6.21 -2.93
C LEU A 24 -2.14 -4.70 -3.19
N TYR A 25 -3.26 -4.09 -3.58
CA TYR A 25 -3.33 -2.66 -3.84
C TYR A 25 -3.19 -1.83 -2.56
N GLU A 26 -3.83 -2.23 -1.46
CA GLU A 26 -3.71 -1.57 -0.15
C GLU A 26 -2.25 -1.56 0.31
N TYR A 27 -1.53 -2.67 0.11
CA TYR A 27 -0.09 -2.73 0.38
C TYR A 27 0.70 -1.76 -0.52
N LEU A 28 0.46 -1.78 -1.84
CA LEU A 28 1.15 -0.92 -2.80
C LEU A 28 0.86 0.57 -2.62
N ASP A 29 -0.32 0.92 -2.10
CA ASP A 29 -0.73 2.31 -1.82
C ASP A 29 -0.43 2.75 -0.38
N SER A 30 0.20 1.88 0.43
CA SER A 30 0.54 2.15 1.83
C SER A 30 -0.69 2.45 2.71
N GLU A 31 -1.80 1.75 2.45
CA GLU A 31 -3.08 1.90 3.15
C GLU A 31 -3.30 0.83 4.24
N MET A 32 -2.32 -0.04 4.46
CA MET A 32 -2.36 -1.06 5.51
C MET A 32 -1.93 -0.51 6.87
N THR A 33 -2.37 -1.17 7.95
CA THR A 33 -1.79 -0.92 9.28
C THR A 33 -0.32 -1.38 9.30
N PRO A 34 0.54 -0.83 10.20
CA PRO A 34 1.94 -1.24 10.29
C PRO A 34 2.13 -2.76 10.51
N ASP A 35 1.23 -3.37 11.29
CA ASP A 35 1.29 -4.81 11.59
C ASP A 35 0.88 -5.67 10.38
N ASP A 36 -0.10 -5.21 9.59
CA ASP A 36 -0.52 -5.88 8.35
C ASP A 36 0.53 -5.73 7.25
N GLU A 37 1.10 -4.54 7.12
CA GLU A 37 2.19 -4.26 6.18
C GLU A 37 3.39 -5.18 6.43
N GLN A 38 3.80 -5.35 7.70
CA GLN A 38 4.91 -6.21 8.06
C GLN A 38 4.66 -7.67 7.67
N ARG A 39 3.43 -8.16 7.90
CA ARG A 39 3.07 -9.54 7.54
C ARG A 39 2.94 -9.76 6.04
N MET A 40 2.33 -8.82 5.31
CA MET A 40 2.29 -8.84 3.85
C MET A 40 3.70 -8.89 3.26
N ARG A 41 4.60 -8.03 3.77
CA ARG A 41 6.01 -8.01 3.38
C ARG A 41 6.70 -9.35 3.64
N ALA A 42 6.46 -9.96 4.81
CA ALA A 42 7.02 -11.26 5.16
C ALA A 42 6.50 -12.38 4.24
N HIS A 43 5.20 -12.39 3.92
CA HIS A 43 4.60 -13.35 3.01
C HIS A 43 5.19 -13.22 1.60
N VAL A 44 5.17 -12.02 1.02
CA VAL A 44 5.66 -11.78 -0.36
C VAL A 44 7.15 -12.10 -0.49
N ALA A 45 7.96 -11.85 0.55
CA ALA A 45 9.38 -12.17 0.54
C ALA A 45 9.67 -13.69 0.42
N HIS A 46 8.73 -14.55 0.83
CA HIS A 46 8.89 -16.01 0.82
C HIS A 46 7.96 -16.72 -0.17
N CYS A 47 7.05 -15.99 -0.83
CA CYS A 47 6.05 -16.53 -1.74
C CYS A 47 6.32 -16.07 -3.17
N SER A 48 7.01 -16.90 -3.97
CA SER A 48 7.33 -16.61 -5.37
C SER A 48 6.13 -16.19 -6.24
N PRO A 49 4.93 -16.82 -6.17
CA PRO A 49 3.81 -16.38 -6.99
C PRO A 49 3.29 -14.99 -6.57
N CYS A 50 3.15 -14.71 -5.28
CA CYS A 50 2.71 -13.39 -4.81
C CYS A 50 3.74 -12.28 -5.12
N LEU A 51 5.04 -12.59 -5.09
CA LEU A 51 6.09 -11.66 -5.53
C LEU A 51 5.98 -11.34 -7.02
N ALA A 52 5.64 -12.33 -7.85
CA ALA A 52 5.45 -12.11 -9.29
C ALA A 52 4.27 -11.14 -9.55
N GLU A 53 3.13 -11.36 -8.91
CA GLU A 53 1.95 -10.49 -9.02
C GLU A 53 2.24 -9.07 -8.51
N LEU A 54 2.88 -8.93 -7.34
CA LEU A 54 3.30 -7.63 -6.81
C LEU A 54 4.18 -6.86 -7.81
N SER A 55 5.13 -7.56 -8.45
CA SER A 55 6.07 -6.94 -9.40
C SER A 55 5.38 -6.45 -10.66
N VAL A 56 4.36 -7.16 -11.14
CA VAL A 56 3.56 -6.74 -12.30
C VAL A 56 2.77 -5.48 -11.95
N GLU A 57 2.06 -5.48 -10.83
CA GLU A 57 1.26 -4.33 -10.41
C GLU A 57 2.11 -3.09 -10.10
N ASP A 58 3.29 -3.27 -9.48
CA ASP A 58 4.22 -2.17 -9.25
C ASP A 58 4.72 -1.57 -10.57
N LEU A 59 5.04 -2.41 -11.57
CA LEU A 59 5.43 -1.95 -12.91
C LEU A 59 4.31 -1.16 -13.59
N VAL A 60 3.06 -1.61 -13.46
CA VAL A 60 1.88 -0.90 -13.98
C VAL A 60 1.72 0.46 -13.29
N LYS A 61 1.82 0.52 -11.95
CA LYS A 61 1.77 1.78 -11.19
C LYS A 61 2.89 2.73 -11.59
N GLN A 62 4.11 2.24 -11.78
CA GLN A 62 5.23 3.04 -12.28
C GLN A 62 4.96 3.61 -13.68
N LEU A 63 4.42 2.79 -14.59
CA LEU A 63 4.07 3.21 -15.95
C LEU A 63 3.01 4.30 -15.96
N VAL A 64 1.96 4.16 -15.15
CA VAL A 64 0.89 5.16 -15.00
C VAL A 64 1.44 6.46 -14.43
N ARG A 65 2.22 6.39 -13.32
CA ARG A 65 2.85 7.56 -12.71
C ARG A 65 3.74 8.34 -13.70
N ARG A 66 4.50 7.62 -14.54
CA ARG A 66 5.31 8.23 -15.60
C ARG A 66 4.48 8.93 -16.67
N SER A 67 3.33 8.35 -17.03
CA SER A 67 2.53 8.81 -18.17
C SER A 67 1.52 9.90 -17.79
N CYS A 68 1.12 9.98 -16.51
CA CYS A 68 0.07 10.87 -16.01
C CYS A 68 0.57 11.82 -14.91
N SER A 69 1.78 12.37 -15.05
CA SER A 69 2.31 13.36 -14.11
C SER A 69 1.85 14.78 -14.44
N GLU A 70 0.65 15.16 -14.00
CA GLU A 70 0.20 16.56 -14.03
C GLU A 70 0.70 17.31 -12.79
N ARG A 71 1.22 18.52 -12.98
CA ARG A 71 1.65 19.35 -11.85
C ARG A 71 0.43 19.99 -11.22
N ALA A 72 0.16 19.67 -9.96
CA ALA A 72 -0.90 20.31 -9.19
C ALA A 72 -0.77 21.86 -9.25
N PRO A 73 -1.88 22.60 -9.45
CA PRO A 73 -1.86 24.06 -9.51
C PRO A 73 -1.26 24.69 -8.25
N ASP A 74 -0.51 25.78 -8.43
CA ASP A 74 0.12 26.48 -7.30
C ASP A 74 -0.89 27.00 -6.28
N THR A 75 -2.10 27.37 -6.73
CA THR A 75 -3.20 27.78 -5.87
C THR A 75 -3.63 26.70 -4.88
N LEU A 76 -3.61 25.43 -5.30
CA LEU A 76 -3.90 24.30 -4.41
C LEU A 76 -2.79 24.12 -3.38
N ARG A 77 -1.53 24.24 -3.81
CA ARG A 77 -0.36 24.13 -2.92
C ARG A 77 -0.40 25.21 -1.83
N ILE A 78 -0.66 26.46 -2.19
CA ILE A 78 -0.76 27.58 -1.26
C ILE A 78 -1.86 27.30 -0.22
N ARG A 79 -3.07 26.94 -0.69
CA ARG A 79 -4.21 26.63 0.20
C ARG A 79 -3.89 25.50 1.18
N ILE A 80 -3.25 24.41 0.73
CA ILE A 80 -2.85 23.30 1.62
C ILE A 80 -1.88 23.80 2.69
N HIS A 81 -0.87 24.58 2.30
CA HIS A 81 0.14 25.10 3.22
C HIS A 81 -0.46 26.02 4.28
N GLU A 82 -1.39 26.89 3.89
CA GLU A 82 -2.13 27.76 4.81
C GLU A 82 -2.92 26.94 5.83
N GLN A 83 -3.69 25.93 5.39
CA GLN A 83 -4.48 25.10 6.30
C GLN A 83 -3.61 24.31 7.28
N LEU A 84 -2.51 23.72 6.81
CA LEU A 84 -1.56 23.01 7.68
C LEU A 84 -0.90 23.92 8.71
N THR A 85 -0.63 25.18 8.35
CA THR A 85 -0.04 26.17 9.27
C THR A 85 -1.03 26.63 10.32
N VAL A 86 -2.31 26.78 9.98
CA VAL A 86 -3.35 27.18 10.94
C VAL A 86 -3.62 26.07 11.96
N MET A 87 -3.63 24.80 11.52
CA MET A 87 -3.89 23.66 12.39
C MET A 87 -2.77 23.40 13.41
N SER A 88 -1.53 23.83 13.14
CA SER A 88 -0.39 23.65 14.06
C SER A 88 -0.20 24.77 15.08
N VAL A 89 -1.03 25.83 15.04
CA VAL A 89 -0.96 26.98 15.97
C VAL A 89 -2.06 26.93 17.05
N ALA A 90 -3.00 26.01 16.92
CA ALA A 90 -4.02 25.74 17.94
C ALA A 90 -3.56 24.61 18.88
N GLU A 91 -2.69 24.94 19.83
CA GLU A 91 -2.44 24.15 21.06
C GLU A 91 -3.29 24.66 22.21
#